data_AF-B1ZYY5-F1
#
_entry.id   AF-B1ZYY5-F1
#
_cell.length_a   1.000
_cell.length_b   1.000
_cell.length_c   1.000
_cell.angle_alpha   90.00
_cell.angle_beta   90.00
_cell.angle_gamma   90.00
#
_symmetry.space_group_name_H-M   'P 1'
#
loop_
_entity.id
_entity.type
_entity.pdbx_description
1 polymer ?
#
loop_
_entity_poly.entity_id
_entity_poly.type
_entity_poly.pdbx_seq_one_letter_code
_entity_poly.pdbx_strand_id
1 'polypeptide(L)'
;MWGKAAASSAAFPIHPMRASTLLLSGLSLFCAVGTARGASPAESVAVESHATGRQLKIEGLNAPLTELKLSDFDGRDLSGVLRPRTENGEVQVALARPMQFVVKPREIGRIALRGQEKVILPGGVVVPLIAQPDGSTDAKSAWFRLTLIASPMPAPWSPDSADYVTRLTFGLRRPPQLSEDVALERPVIVKLGFNGLTAADVPAIALEAAGLEHEKTVELRFQPRTAAPTLLVRSTISDVDLELSALARLEVRPLQQSMLGFGLETVPVVIESVLAHGAPLAMDRATPVLVQVSRGARLEGEQVELPAGGSSATVRVRSTGLVPVTLTASAAGLTGRAVIEQQFPAGPLIAALLGGALGGFARRFLKGARRSRGKRHLIEGLVVGLLAFVAGVLGVGYLELPAAIVATEAGAFLTGALAGFAGVTVLELLAKKPANADG
;
A
#
# COMPACT_ATOMS: atom_id res chain seq x y z
N MET A 1 9.61 55.65 3.31
CA MET A 1 10.85 55.20 3.98
C MET A 1 10.63 53.77 4.46
N TRP A 2 11.46 52.84 3.95
CA TRP A 2 11.85 51.53 4.49
C TRP A 2 10.73 50.46 4.64
N GLY A 3 10.86 49.23 4.12
CA GLY A 3 11.95 48.58 3.42
C GLY A 3 11.47 47.22 2.87
N LYS A 4 11.93 46.89 1.66
CA LYS A 4 11.88 45.55 1.08
C LYS A 4 12.86 44.65 1.85
N ALA A 5 12.44 43.46 2.25
CA ALA A 5 13.35 42.39 2.66
C ALA A 5 13.03 41.12 1.87
N ALA A 6 13.95 40.81 0.96
CA ALA A 6 14.02 39.57 0.22
C ALA A 6 14.57 38.46 1.16
N ALA A 7 13.93 37.29 1.16
CA ALA A 7 14.49 36.08 1.76
C ALA A 7 15.00 35.18 0.64
N SER A 8 16.32 35.10 0.58
CA SER A 8 17.16 34.25 -0.26
C SER A 8 16.97 32.77 0.09
N SER A 9 16.55 31.96 -0.88
CA SER A 9 16.56 30.50 -0.79
C SER A 9 17.96 30.01 -1.17
N ALA A 10 18.74 29.58 -0.17
CA ALA A 10 20.03 28.93 -0.38
C ALA A 10 19.83 27.53 -0.98
N ALA A 11 20.32 27.35 -2.20
CA ALA A 11 20.42 26.06 -2.86
C ALA A 11 21.59 25.24 -2.28
N PHE A 12 21.31 24.00 -1.86
CA PHE A 12 22.34 23.02 -1.52
C PHE A 12 22.90 22.37 -2.80
N PRO A 13 24.23 22.28 -2.97
CA PRO A 13 24.82 21.56 -4.10
C PRO A 13 24.84 20.06 -3.82
N ILE A 14 24.20 19.28 -4.68
CA ILE A 14 24.36 17.83 -4.74
C ILE A 14 25.64 17.55 -5.53
N HIS A 15 26.63 16.96 -4.87
CA HIS A 15 27.83 16.44 -5.53
C HIS A 15 27.49 15.22 -6.41
N PRO A 16 28.00 15.16 -7.66
CA PRO A 16 27.88 13.98 -8.48
C PRO A 16 28.97 12.96 -8.11
N MET A 17 28.57 11.76 -7.68
CA MET A 17 29.46 10.60 -7.67
C MET A 17 29.66 10.11 -9.11
N ARG A 18 30.91 10.22 -9.58
CA ARG A 18 31.39 9.66 -10.83
C ARG A 18 31.72 8.18 -10.67
N ALA A 19 31.36 7.45 -11.73
CA ALA A 19 32.12 6.40 -12.41
C ALA A 19 32.46 5.11 -11.65
N SER A 20 31.90 4.01 -12.14
CA SER A 20 32.69 2.81 -12.38
C SER A 20 32.32 2.22 -13.74
N THR A 21 33.31 2.30 -14.61
CA THR A 21 33.39 1.79 -15.98
C THR A 21 33.87 0.33 -15.92
N LEU A 22 33.17 -0.58 -16.60
CA LEU A 22 33.68 -1.87 -17.08
C LEU A 22 32.80 -2.21 -18.30
N LEU A 23 33.18 -1.86 -19.53
CA LEU A 23 34.13 -2.57 -20.41
C LEU A 23 33.84 -4.07 -20.48
N LEU A 24 33.03 -4.48 -21.46
CA LEU A 24 33.32 -5.69 -22.23
C LEU A 24 32.70 -5.61 -23.64
N SER A 25 33.65 -5.46 -24.56
CA SER A 25 33.62 -5.66 -25.99
C SER A 25 33.05 -7.03 -26.40
N GLY A 26 32.27 -7.04 -27.48
CA GLY A 26 31.78 -8.26 -28.14
C GLY A 26 31.40 -7.99 -29.59
N LEU A 27 32.43 -7.70 -30.40
CA LEU A 27 32.40 -7.66 -31.86
C LEU A 27 31.90 -9.02 -32.41
N SER A 28 30.95 -9.03 -33.34
CA SER A 28 30.84 -10.10 -34.36
C SER A 28 30.03 -9.62 -35.55
N LEU A 29 30.80 -9.19 -36.54
CA LEU A 29 30.47 -8.92 -37.92
C LEU A 29 30.15 -10.25 -38.63
N PHE A 30 29.01 -10.37 -39.31
CA PHE A 30 28.88 -11.34 -40.41
C PHE A 30 28.18 -10.69 -41.60
N CYS A 31 29.00 -10.34 -42.59
CA CYS A 31 28.57 -10.14 -43.96
C CYS A 31 28.21 -11.51 -44.56
N ALA A 32 27.09 -11.59 -45.29
CA ALA A 32 26.96 -12.50 -46.41
C ALA A 32 26.01 -11.87 -47.43
N VAL A 33 26.63 -11.20 -48.40
CA VAL A 33 26.03 -10.84 -49.68
C VAL A 33 25.86 -12.13 -50.48
N GLY A 34 24.62 -12.44 -50.87
CA GLY A 34 24.29 -13.56 -51.74
C GLY A 34 23.32 -13.12 -52.82
N THR A 35 23.87 -12.56 -53.90
CA THR A 35 23.17 -12.36 -55.17
C THR A 35 23.01 -13.71 -55.87
N ALA A 36 21.77 -14.20 -56.00
CA ALA A 36 21.44 -15.30 -56.91
C ALA A 36 20.34 -14.83 -57.88
N ARG A 37 20.75 -14.78 -59.14
CA ARG A 37 19.98 -14.47 -60.33
C ARG A 37 19.40 -15.78 -60.85
N GLY A 38 18.14 -15.81 -61.26
CA GLY A 38 17.68 -16.76 -62.28
C GLY A 38 16.38 -17.50 -62.01
N ALA A 39 15.59 -17.57 -63.08
CA ALA A 39 14.46 -18.45 -63.36
C ALA A 39 13.08 -18.09 -62.76
N SER A 40 12.36 -17.28 -63.53
CA SER A 40 10.94 -17.54 -63.83
C SER A 40 10.87 -18.88 -64.59
N PRO A 41 9.91 -19.77 -64.27
CA PRO A 41 8.70 -19.82 -65.09
C PRO A 41 7.43 -20.27 -64.35
N ALA A 42 6.34 -20.27 -65.11
CA ALA A 42 5.06 -20.93 -64.85
C ALA A 42 4.04 -20.11 -64.03
N GLU A 43 3.42 -19.20 -64.76
CA GLU A 43 2.01 -18.85 -64.71
C GLU A 43 1.13 -20.10 -64.48
N SER A 44 0.85 -20.41 -63.22
CA SER A 44 -0.24 -21.31 -62.85
C SER A 44 -1.53 -20.50 -62.82
N VAL A 45 -2.41 -20.73 -63.79
CA VAL A 45 -3.79 -20.26 -63.78
C VAL A 45 -4.46 -20.87 -62.55
N ALA A 46 -4.52 -20.08 -61.47
CA ALA A 46 -5.35 -20.38 -60.31
C ALA A 46 -6.80 -20.23 -60.75
N VAL A 47 -7.46 -21.35 -60.99
CA VAL A 47 -8.92 -21.40 -60.97
C VAL A 47 -9.32 -21.02 -59.55
N GLU A 48 -9.68 -19.75 -59.34
CA GLU A 48 -10.42 -19.32 -58.16
C GLU A 48 -11.75 -20.06 -58.18
N SER A 49 -11.73 -21.29 -57.66
CA SER A 49 -12.91 -21.92 -57.10
C SER A 49 -13.42 -20.94 -56.05
N HIS A 50 -14.44 -20.16 -56.41
CA HIS A 50 -15.31 -19.47 -55.47
C HIS A 50 -16.03 -20.55 -54.66
N ALA A 51 -15.29 -21.23 -53.78
CA ALA A 51 -15.89 -21.92 -52.66
C ALA A 51 -16.64 -20.83 -51.90
N THR A 52 -17.96 -20.81 -52.07
CA THR A 52 -18.90 -20.00 -51.30
C THR A 52 -18.74 -20.43 -49.86
N GLY A 53 -17.78 -19.80 -49.17
CA GLY A 53 -17.49 -20.06 -47.77
C GLY A 53 -18.76 -19.90 -46.97
N ARG A 54 -18.96 -20.80 -45.98
CA ARG A 54 -20.14 -20.73 -45.13
C ARG A 54 -20.15 -19.38 -44.42
N GLN A 55 -21.27 -18.68 -44.49
CA GLN A 55 -21.48 -17.45 -43.73
C GLN A 55 -21.81 -17.83 -42.29
N LEU A 56 -21.02 -17.32 -41.36
CA LEU A 56 -21.22 -17.49 -39.92
C LEU A 56 -21.69 -16.16 -39.33
N LYS A 57 -22.90 -16.15 -38.79
CA LYS A 57 -23.44 -15.02 -38.04
C LYS A 57 -22.90 -15.03 -36.61
N ILE A 58 -22.38 -13.90 -36.15
CA ILE A 58 -21.87 -13.73 -34.78
C ILE A 58 -22.95 -13.06 -33.93
N GLU A 59 -23.63 -13.85 -33.09
CA GLU A 59 -24.78 -13.39 -32.31
C GLU A 59 -24.38 -12.45 -31.17
N GLY A 60 -24.96 -11.23 -31.12
CA GLY A 60 -24.75 -10.26 -30.04
C GLY A 60 -23.66 -9.22 -30.30
N LEU A 61 -23.12 -9.14 -31.53
CA LEU A 61 -22.02 -8.27 -31.91
C LEU A 61 -22.61 -7.10 -32.67
N ASN A 62 -22.83 -6.00 -31.96
CA ASN A 62 -23.48 -4.82 -32.53
C ASN A 62 -22.49 -3.72 -32.97
N ALA A 63 -21.19 -3.96 -32.79
CA ALA A 63 -20.15 -3.00 -33.15
C ALA A 63 -19.79 -3.12 -34.65
N PRO A 64 -19.51 -2.01 -35.34
CA PRO A 64 -19.10 -2.05 -36.74
C PRO A 64 -17.74 -2.73 -36.89
N LEU A 65 -17.53 -3.45 -37.99
CA LEU A 65 -16.31 -4.20 -38.25
C LEU A 65 -15.03 -3.36 -38.25
N THR A 66 -15.15 -2.08 -38.59
CA THR A 66 -14.04 -1.11 -38.58
C THR A 66 -13.44 -0.93 -37.19
N GLU A 67 -14.21 -1.18 -36.13
CA GLU A 67 -13.78 -1.07 -34.73
C GLU A 67 -13.25 -2.38 -34.17
N LEU A 68 -13.29 -3.47 -34.95
CA LEU A 68 -12.93 -4.80 -34.49
C LEU A 68 -11.63 -5.29 -35.15
N LYS A 69 -10.91 -6.10 -34.41
CA LYS A 69 -9.77 -6.88 -34.85
C LYS A 69 -10.15 -8.35 -34.73
N LEU A 70 -10.04 -9.07 -35.84
CA LEU A 70 -10.23 -10.51 -35.90
C LEU A 70 -8.87 -11.17 -35.92
N SER A 71 -8.57 -12.02 -34.95
CA SER A 71 -7.28 -12.70 -34.87
C SER A 71 -7.40 -14.15 -34.44
N ASP A 72 -6.34 -14.93 -34.64
CA ASP A 72 -6.20 -16.20 -33.95
C ASP A 72 -5.75 -15.98 -32.49
N PHE A 73 -5.56 -17.08 -31.74
CA PHE A 73 -5.04 -17.05 -30.37
C PHE A 73 -3.56 -16.65 -30.27
N ASP A 74 -2.81 -16.69 -31.37
CA ASP A 74 -1.43 -16.23 -31.47
C ASP A 74 -1.35 -14.73 -31.85
N GLY A 75 -2.50 -14.06 -32.03
CA GLY A 75 -2.61 -12.64 -32.33
C GLY A 75 -2.42 -12.29 -33.82
N ARG A 76 -2.34 -13.28 -34.71
CA ARG A 76 -2.24 -13.07 -36.17
C ARG A 76 -3.56 -12.56 -36.71
N ASP A 77 -3.51 -11.55 -37.57
CA ASP A 77 -4.72 -10.95 -38.16
C ASP A 77 -5.38 -11.91 -39.16
N LEU A 78 -6.67 -12.18 -38.95
CA LEU A 78 -7.49 -13.05 -39.79
C LEU A 78 -8.47 -12.29 -40.67
N SER A 79 -8.44 -10.95 -40.67
CA SER A 79 -9.42 -10.12 -41.39
C SER A 79 -9.47 -10.44 -42.90
N GLY A 80 -8.32 -10.69 -43.53
CA GLY A 80 -8.25 -11.07 -44.96
C GLY A 80 -8.76 -12.48 -45.26
N VAL A 81 -8.67 -13.39 -44.29
CA VAL A 81 -9.13 -14.79 -44.40
C VAL A 81 -10.64 -14.87 -44.17
N LEU A 82 -11.14 -14.19 -43.15
CA LEU A 82 -12.54 -14.23 -42.71
C LEU A 82 -13.46 -13.36 -43.56
N ARG A 83 -12.91 -12.38 -44.28
CA ARG A 83 -13.63 -11.42 -45.15
C ARG A 83 -14.93 -10.93 -44.50
N PRO A 84 -14.84 -10.35 -43.29
CA PRO A 84 -16.02 -10.03 -42.51
C PRO A 84 -16.91 -9.00 -43.23
N ARG A 85 -18.23 -9.15 -43.11
CA ARG A 85 -19.22 -8.21 -43.64
C ARG A 85 -20.24 -7.85 -42.58
N THR A 86 -20.71 -6.61 -42.58
CA THR A 86 -21.83 -6.18 -41.76
C THR A 86 -23.06 -6.08 -42.65
N GLU A 87 -24.07 -6.89 -42.39
CA GLU A 87 -25.34 -6.89 -43.11
C GLU A 87 -26.48 -6.83 -42.08
N ASN A 88 -27.40 -5.88 -42.24
CA ASN A 88 -28.52 -5.66 -41.31
C ASN A 88 -28.10 -5.45 -39.83
N GLY A 89 -26.91 -4.87 -39.60
CA GLY A 89 -26.37 -4.66 -38.25
C GLY A 89 -25.75 -5.89 -37.61
N GLU A 90 -25.67 -7.00 -38.34
CA GLU A 90 -25.08 -8.24 -37.88
C GLU A 90 -23.75 -8.50 -38.58
N VAL A 91 -22.77 -9.00 -37.82
CA VAL A 91 -21.48 -9.37 -38.37
C VAL A 91 -21.53 -10.81 -38.88
N GLN A 92 -21.25 -10.96 -40.17
CA GLN A 92 -21.08 -12.25 -40.83
C GLN A 92 -19.63 -12.43 -41.25
N VAL A 93 -19.09 -13.64 -41.07
CA VAL A 93 -17.75 -14.01 -41.55
C VAL A 93 -17.84 -15.21 -42.47
N ALA A 94 -17.04 -15.23 -43.54
CA ALA A 94 -16.93 -16.37 -44.44
C ALA A 94 -15.83 -17.31 -43.92
N LEU A 95 -16.20 -18.53 -43.56
CA LEU A 95 -15.26 -19.55 -43.09
C LEU A 95 -15.07 -20.65 -44.13
N ALA A 96 -13.83 -20.82 -44.59
CA ALA A 96 -13.45 -21.96 -45.43
C ALA A 96 -13.33 -23.25 -44.61
N ARG A 97 -12.96 -23.15 -43.32
CA ARG A 97 -12.85 -24.26 -42.37
C ARG A 97 -13.37 -23.82 -40.99
N PRO A 98 -14.03 -24.70 -40.22
CA PRO A 98 -14.44 -24.38 -38.86
C PRO A 98 -13.18 -24.23 -37.98
N MET A 99 -12.91 -23.01 -37.53
CA MET A 99 -11.81 -22.70 -36.59
C MET A 99 -12.27 -21.67 -35.57
N GLN A 100 -11.76 -21.74 -34.35
CA GLN A 100 -12.00 -20.69 -33.35
C GLN A 100 -11.20 -19.43 -33.70
N PHE A 101 -11.78 -18.26 -33.44
CA PHE A 101 -11.09 -17.00 -33.62
C PHE A 101 -11.51 -15.98 -32.57
N VAL A 102 -10.62 -15.04 -32.31
CA VAL A 102 -10.77 -13.95 -31.34
C VAL A 102 -11.34 -12.73 -32.05
N VAL A 103 -12.33 -12.11 -31.42
CA VAL A 103 -12.86 -10.80 -31.78
C VAL A 103 -12.51 -9.83 -30.66
N LYS A 104 -11.71 -8.82 -30.97
CA LYS A 104 -11.31 -7.77 -30.03
C LYS A 104 -11.70 -6.39 -30.55
N PRO A 105 -12.10 -5.44 -29.69
CA PRO A 105 -12.10 -4.02 -30.07
C PRO A 105 -10.68 -3.56 -30.41
N ARG A 106 -10.55 -2.64 -31.36
CA ARG A 106 -9.28 -1.98 -31.68
C ARG A 106 -8.88 -0.94 -30.64
N GLU A 107 -9.87 -0.29 -30.05
CA GLU A 107 -9.67 0.69 -28.99
C GLU A 107 -9.78 0.03 -27.61
N ILE A 108 -8.94 0.50 -26.68
CA ILE A 108 -8.96 0.02 -25.30
C ILE A 108 -10.17 0.66 -24.61
N GLY A 109 -11.13 -0.18 -24.22
CA GLY A 109 -12.33 0.27 -23.52
C GLY A 109 -12.03 0.76 -22.11
N ARG A 110 -12.80 1.74 -21.62
CA ARG A 110 -12.78 2.17 -20.21
C ARG A 110 -14.04 1.73 -19.51
N ILE A 111 -13.89 1.11 -18.35
CA ILE A 111 -15.03 0.60 -17.56
C ILE A 111 -14.87 1.02 -16.12
N ALA A 112 -15.88 1.69 -15.58
CA ALA A 112 -15.96 2.00 -14.15
C ALA A 112 -16.65 0.86 -13.40
N LEU A 113 -15.97 0.28 -12.41
CA LEU A 113 -16.56 -0.74 -11.54
C LEU A 113 -17.36 -0.05 -10.44
N ARG A 114 -18.69 -0.05 -10.56
CA ARG A 114 -19.60 0.68 -9.64
C ARG A 114 -20.22 -0.16 -8.54
N GLY A 115 -19.91 -1.45 -8.47
CA GLY A 115 -20.48 -2.36 -7.48
C GLY A 115 -20.01 -3.80 -7.67
N GLN A 116 -20.76 -4.73 -7.06
CA GLN A 116 -20.48 -6.17 -7.08
C GLN A 116 -21.08 -6.89 -8.30
N GLU A 117 -21.52 -6.13 -9.31
CA GLU A 117 -22.14 -6.69 -10.50
C GLU A 117 -21.11 -7.35 -11.41
N LYS A 118 -21.50 -8.47 -12.02
CA LYS A 118 -20.70 -9.15 -13.03
C LYS A 118 -20.72 -8.36 -14.32
N VAL A 119 -19.59 -7.76 -14.65
CA VAL A 119 -19.41 -7.00 -15.88
C VAL A 119 -18.92 -7.94 -16.98
N ILE A 120 -19.50 -7.83 -18.17
CA ILE A 120 -19.01 -8.52 -19.36
C ILE A 120 -18.06 -7.59 -20.08
N LEU A 121 -16.82 -8.03 -20.26
CA LEU A 121 -15.79 -7.26 -20.95
C LEU A 121 -16.01 -7.33 -22.48
N PRO A 122 -15.54 -6.34 -23.23
CA PRO A 122 -15.73 -6.29 -24.67
C PRO A 122 -14.85 -7.31 -25.39
N GLY A 123 -15.31 -7.79 -26.55
CA GLY A 123 -14.65 -8.86 -27.30
C GLY A 123 -15.04 -10.27 -26.85
N GLY A 124 -14.29 -11.26 -27.33
CA GLY A 124 -14.45 -12.67 -26.96
C GLY A 124 -13.93 -13.65 -28.01
N VAL A 125 -14.24 -14.93 -27.81
CA VAL A 125 -13.92 -16.01 -28.76
C VAL A 125 -15.18 -16.46 -29.45
N VAL A 126 -15.13 -16.54 -30.78
CA VAL A 126 -16.17 -17.16 -31.60
C VAL A 126 -15.79 -18.61 -31.85
N VAL A 127 -16.70 -19.52 -31.50
CA VAL A 127 -16.57 -20.97 -31.69
C VAL A 127 -17.63 -21.42 -32.69
N PRO A 128 -17.25 -21.86 -33.90
CA PRO A 128 -18.20 -22.40 -34.86
C PRO A 128 -18.81 -23.71 -34.35
N LEU A 129 -20.14 -23.80 -34.32
CA LEU A 129 -20.88 -25.00 -33.99
C LEU A 129 -21.21 -25.70 -35.30
N ILE A 130 -20.58 -26.85 -35.54
CA ILE A 130 -20.73 -27.59 -36.79
C ILE A 130 -22.20 -27.98 -36.96
N ALA A 131 -22.90 -27.32 -37.89
CA ALA A 131 -24.12 -27.88 -38.47
C ALA A 131 -23.71 -29.06 -39.37
N GLN A 132 -24.41 -30.18 -39.23
CA GLN A 132 -24.24 -31.37 -40.08
C GLN A 132 -24.13 -30.98 -41.57
N PRO A 133 -23.38 -31.76 -42.37
CA PRO A 133 -22.89 -31.34 -43.70
C PRO A 133 -23.96 -31.08 -44.77
N ASP A 134 -25.24 -31.25 -44.50
CA ASP A 134 -26.30 -30.83 -45.40
C ASP A 134 -26.32 -29.30 -45.48
N GLY A 135 -25.70 -28.76 -46.53
CA GLY A 135 -25.47 -27.33 -46.79
C GLY A 135 -26.72 -26.44 -46.91
N SER A 136 -27.85 -26.88 -46.35
CA SER A 136 -29.11 -26.15 -46.24
C SER A 136 -29.30 -25.45 -44.88
N THR A 137 -28.46 -25.74 -43.87
CA THR A 137 -28.60 -25.17 -42.52
C THR A 137 -27.55 -24.09 -42.25
N ASP A 138 -27.99 -22.92 -41.78
CA ASP A 138 -27.09 -21.83 -41.37
C ASP A 138 -26.10 -22.31 -40.30
N ALA A 139 -24.82 -21.94 -40.48
CA ALA A 139 -23.79 -22.24 -39.50
C ALA A 139 -24.08 -21.46 -38.21
N LYS A 140 -24.18 -22.16 -37.08
CA LYS A 140 -24.33 -21.54 -35.77
C LYS A 140 -22.96 -21.24 -35.17
N SER A 141 -22.87 -20.17 -34.39
CA SER A 141 -21.68 -19.82 -33.62
C SER A 141 -22.01 -19.72 -32.14
N ALA A 142 -21.00 -19.94 -31.31
CA ALA A 142 -21.03 -19.60 -29.90
C ALA A 142 -20.03 -18.49 -29.62
N TRP A 143 -20.35 -17.63 -28.66
CA TRP A 143 -19.47 -16.54 -28.28
C TRP A 143 -19.17 -16.55 -26.79
N PHE A 144 -17.92 -16.90 -26.47
CA PHE A 144 -17.38 -16.85 -25.11
C PHE A 144 -16.86 -15.46 -24.78
N ARG A 145 -17.33 -14.88 -23.67
CA ARG A 145 -16.98 -13.52 -23.27
C ARG A 145 -16.28 -13.52 -21.90
N LEU A 146 -15.24 -12.71 -21.77
CA LEU A 146 -14.58 -12.49 -20.49
C LEU A 146 -15.53 -11.73 -19.58
N THR A 147 -15.61 -12.15 -18.32
CA THR A 147 -16.38 -11.49 -17.28
C THR A 147 -15.49 -11.19 -16.10
N LEU A 148 -15.84 -10.12 -15.39
CA LEU A 148 -15.14 -9.65 -14.21
C LEU A 148 -16.14 -9.23 -13.14
N ILE A 149 -15.83 -9.60 -11.90
CA ILE A 149 -16.48 -9.10 -10.69
C ILE A 149 -15.38 -8.54 -9.78
N ALA A 150 -15.61 -7.37 -9.19
CA ALA A 150 -14.79 -6.86 -8.10
C ALA A 150 -15.61 -6.77 -6.81
N SER A 151 -15.11 -7.34 -5.72
CA SER A 151 -15.81 -7.32 -4.43
C SER A 151 -14.85 -7.38 -3.23
N PRO A 152 -14.98 -6.47 -2.25
CA PRO A 152 -15.89 -5.31 -2.23
C PRO A 152 -15.46 -4.18 -3.20
N MET A 153 -16.43 -3.37 -3.64
CA MET A 153 -16.22 -2.16 -4.44
C MET A 153 -17.26 -1.10 -3.98
N PRO A 154 -16.86 0.11 -3.55
CA PRO A 154 -15.48 0.61 -3.41
C PRO A 154 -14.62 -0.23 -2.47
N ALA A 155 -13.31 -0.31 -2.74
CA ALA A 155 -12.38 -1.09 -1.94
C ALA A 155 -12.18 -0.46 -0.55
N PRO A 156 -12.32 -1.21 0.56
CA PRO A 156 -12.03 -0.74 1.91
C PRO A 156 -10.53 -0.69 2.16
N TRP A 157 -10.14 0.22 3.05
CA TRP A 157 -8.79 0.32 3.59
C TRP A 157 -8.54 -0.78 4.64
N SER A 158 -7.40 -1.47 4.54
CA SER A 158 -6.91 -2.39 5.56
C SER A 158 -5.78 -1.72 6.35
N PRO A 159 -6.02 -1.34 7.62
CA PRO A 159 -4.99 -0.68 8.45
C PRO A 159 -3.79 -1.58 8.75
N ASP A 160 -3.95 -2.90 8.68
CA ASP A 160 -2.90 -3.86 9.03
C ASP A 160 -1.88 -4.05 7.91
N SER A 161 -2.34 -4.05 6.66
CA SER A 161 -1.46 -4.12 5.48
C SER A 161 -1.10 -2.76 4.91
N ALA A 162 -1.75 -1.69 5.40
CA ALA A 162 -1.68 -0.36 4.83
C ALA A 162 -2.00 -0.34 3.32
N ASP A 163 -3.00 -1.12 2.88
CA ASP A 163 -3.43 -1.21 1.49
C ASP A 163 -4.96 -1.20 1.38
N TYR A 164 -5.47 -0.82 0.21
CA TYR A 164 -6.84 -1.16 -0.17
C TYR A 164 -6.91 -2.60 -0.66
N VAL A 165 -7.96 -3.31 -0.28
CA VAL A 165 -8.11 -4.74 -0.61
C VAL A 165 -9.43 -4.97 -1.34
N THR A 166 -9.36 -5.60 -2.51
CA THR A 166 -10.53 -6.07 -3.25
C THR A 166 -10.23 -7.42 -3.91
N ARG A 167 -11.25 -8.25 -4.12
CA ARG A 167 -11.09 -9.50 -4.86
C ARG A 167 -11.62 -9.33 -6.27
N LEU A 168 -10.79 -9.68 -7.25
CA LEU A 168 -11.14 -9.69 -8.67
C LEU A 168 -11.41 -11.14 -9.08
N THR A 169 -12.61 -11.41 -9.57
CA THR A 169 -13.00 -12.73 -10.07
C THR A 169 -13.20 -12.66 -11.57
N PHE A 170 -12.38 -13.41 -12.30
CA PHE A 170 -12.44 -13.52 -13.74
C PHE A 170 -13.10 -14.84 -14.13
N GLY A 171 -13.99 -14.78 -15.11
CA GLY A 171 -14.69 -15.96 -15.62
C GLY A 171 -15.00 -15.85 -17.09
N LEU A 172 -15.32 -16.98 -17.72
CA LEU A 172 -15.80 -16.99 -19.10
C LEU A 172 -17.31 -17.24 -19.10
N ARG A 173 -18.06 -16.35 -19.73
CA ARG A 173 -19.49 -16.52 -19.97
C ARG A 173 -19.71 -17.21 -21.30
N ARG A 174 -20.36 -18.36 -21.26
CA ARG A 174 -20.91 -19.04 -22.45
C ARG A 174 -22.32 -18.52 -22.79
N PRO A 175 -22.75 -18.59 -24.07
CA PRO A 175 -24.15 -18.44 -24.42
C PRO A 175 -25.01 -19.53 -23.77
N PRO A 176 -26.24 -19.23 -23.31
CA PRO A 176 -27.05 -20.21 -22.58
C PRO A 176 -27.50 -21.41 -23.44
N GLN A 177 -27.50 -21.29 -24.76
CA GLN A 177 -27.89 -22.35 -25.70
C GLN A 177 -26.74 -23.32 -26.05
N LEU A 178 -25.54 -23.12 -25.48
CA LEU A 178 -24.35 -23.90 -25.82
C LEU A 178 -24.17 -25.14 -24.92
N SER A 179 -23.92 -26.30 -25.53
CA SER A 179 -23.54 -27.52 -24.80
C SER A 179 -22.29 -27.31 -23.95
N GLU A 180 -22.19 -28.03 -22.84
CA GLU A 180 -21.00 -28.03 -21.95
C GLU A 180 -19.77 -28.64 -22.62
N ASP A 181 -19.96 -29.48 -23.63
CA ASP A 181 -18.87 -30.16 -24.35
C ASP A 181 -18.07 -29.22 -25.27
N VAL A 182 -18.53 -27.99 -25.47
CA VAL A 182 -17.86 -27.02 -26.35
C VAL A 182 -16.72 -26.35 -25.58
N ALA A 183 -15.51 -26.86 -25.77
CA ALA A 183 -14.29 -26.34 -25.16
C ALA A 183 -13.59 -25.27 -26.02
N LEU A 184 -12.82 -24.40 -25.36
CA LEU A 184 -11.88 -23.52 -26.05
C LEU A 184 -10.65 -24.30 -26.51
N GLU A 185 -10.11 -23.95 -27.68
CA GLU A 185 -8.87 -24.57 -28.19
C GLU A 185 -7.65 -24.25 -27.30
N ARG A 186 -7.66 -23.07 -26.68
CA ARG A 186 -6.59 -22.58 -25.80
C ARG A 186 -7.16 -21.78 -24.63
N PRO A 187 -6.47 -21.75 -23.48
CA PRO A 187 -6.90 -20.95 -22.35
C PRO A 187 -6.87 -19.45 -22.67
N VAL A 188 -7.83 -18.72 -22.09
CA VAL A 188 -7.80 -17.25 -22.09
C VAL A 188 -6.84 -16.79 -21.01
N ILE A 189 -5.75 -16.15 -21.43
CA ILE A 189 -4.75 -15.60 -20.50
C ILE A 189 -5.11 -14.16 -20.19
N VAL A 190 -5.19 -13.81 -18.91
CA VAL A 190 -5.43 -12.45 -18.40
C VAL A 190 -4.18 -11.98 -17.66
N LYS A 191 -3.70 -10.78 -18.00
CA LYS A 191 -2.60 -10.08 -17.35
C LYS A 191 -3.10 -8.76 -16.78
N LEU A 192 -2.61 -8.41 -15.60
CA LEU A 192 -2.93 -7.17 -14.93
C LEU A 192 -1.74 -6.22 -15.01
N GLY A 193 -2.01 -4.95 -15.27
CA GLY A 193 -1.06 -3.85 -15.19
C GLY A 193 -1.66 -2.68 -14.43
N PHE A 194 -0.84 -1.70 -14.08
CA PHE A 194 -1.23 -0.66 -13.14
C PHE A 194 -0.86 0.72 -13.69
N ASN A 195 -1.80 1.66 -13.63
CA ASN A 195 -1.55 3.05 -13.94
C ASN A 195 -2.17 3.95 -12.85
N GLY A 196 -1.37 4.88 -12.31
CA GLY A 196 -1.81 5.73 -11.21
C GLY A 196 -2.05 5.01 -9.87
N LEU A 197 -1.58 3.76 -9.72
CA LEU A 197 -1.64 2.99 -8.48
C LEU A 197 -0.40 2.11 -8.30
N THR A 198 -0.13 1.68 -7.07
CA THR A 198 0.90 0.68 -6.74
C THR A 198 0.25 -0.58 -6.20
N ALA A 199 0.69 -1.75 -6.66
CA ALA A 199 0.24 -3.04 -6.21
C ALA A 199 1.38 -4.05 -6.34
N ALA A 200 1.27 -5.19 -5.64
CA ALA A 200 2.14 -6.33 -5.89
C ALA A 200 1.92 -6.87 -7.31
N ASP A 201 2.95 -7.45 -7.92
CA ASP A 201 2.82 -8.09 -9.22
C ASP A 201 1.87 -9.29 -9.13
N VAL A 202 0.98 -9.42 -10.11
CA VAL A 202 -0.04 -10.48 -10.15
C VAL A 202 0.29 -11.42 -11.31
N PRO A 203 0.49 -12.73 -11.05
CA PRO A 203 0.79 -13.67 -12.11
C PRO A 203 -0.34 -13.74 -13.13
N ALA A 204 0.00 -14.10 -14.37
CA ALA A 204 -0.99 -14.27 -15.42
C ALA A 204 -2.02 -15.33 -15.04
N ILE A 205 -3.30 -15.02 -15.24
CA ILE A 205 -4.43 -15.87 -14.90
C ILE A 205 -4.86 -16.63 -16.15
N ALA A 206 -4.88 -17.96 -16.10
CA ALA A 206 -5.37 -18.80 -17.18
C ALA A 206 -6.82 -19.26 -16.91
N LEU A 207 -7.72 -18.99 -17.85
CA LEU A 207 -9.10 -19.45 -17.85
C LEU A 207 -9.27 -20.53 -18.91
N GLU A 208 -9.40 -21.78 -18.48
CA GLU A 208 -9.42 -22.95 -19.37
C GLU A 208 -10.82 -23.25 -19.92
N ALA A 209 -11.87 -22.94 -19.15
CA ALA A 209 -13.25 -23.22 -19.51
C ALA A 209 -14.23 -22.17 -18.94
N ALA A 210 -15.47 -22.22 -19.42
CA ALA A 210 -16.59 -21.42 -18.92
C ALA A 210 -17.35 -22.17 -17.83
N GLY A 211 -17.97 -21.45 -16.90
CA GLY A 211 -18.61 -22.04 -15.73
C GLY A 211 -18.14 -21.36 -14.44
N LEU A 212 -18.87 -21.57 -13.35
CA LEU A 212 -18.54 -20.96 -12.05
C LEU A 212 -17.32 -21.64 -11.41
N GLU A 213 -17.22 -22.95 -11.59
CA GLU A 213 -16.13 -23.82 -11.17
C GLU A 213 -14.79 -23.50 -11.84
N HIS A 214 -14.82 -22.79 -12.97
CA HIS A 214 -13.65 -22.38 -13.72
C HIS A 214 -13.28 -20.89 -13.52
N GLU A 215 -14.03 -20.16 -12.69
CA GLU A 215 -13.68 -18.79 -12.34
C GLU A 215 -12.40 -18.76 -11.49
N LYS A 216 -11.61 -17.71 -11.70
CA LYS A 216 -10.36 -17.49 -10.97
C LYS A 216 -10.46 -16.19 -10.21
N THR A 217 -10.31 -16.28 -8.89
CA THR A 217 -10.29 -15.12 -8.00
C THR A 217 -8.87 -14.79 -7.60
N VAL A 218 -8.52 -13.51 -7.67
CA VAL A 218 -7.26 -12.96 -7.18
C VAL A 218 -7.56 -11.83 -6.20
N GLU A 219 -6.85 -11.80 -5.08
CA GLU A 219 -6.87 -10.67 -4.15
C GLU A 219 -5.93 -9.59 -4.65
N LEU A 220 -6.47 -8.40 -4.93
CA LEU A 220 -5.72 -7.21 -5.28
C LEU A 220 -5.52 -6.35 -4.04
N ARG A 221 -4.25 -6.15 -3.66
CA ARG A 221 -3.82 -5.17 -2.66
C ARG A 221 -3.18 -3.99 -3.36
N PHE A 222 -3.68 -2.78 -3.12
CA PHE A 222 -3.23 -1.62 -3.88
C PHE A 222 -3.29 -0.30 -3.12
N GLN A 223 -2.49 0.66 -3.59
CA GLN A 223 -2.46 2.04 -3.13
C GLN A 223 -2.61 3.00 -4.31
N PRO A 224 -3.73 3.73 -4.43
CA PRO A 224 -3.89 4.80 -5.41
C PRO A 224 -2.84 5.91 -5.20
N ARG A 225 -2.26 6.39 -6.30
CA ARG A 225 -1.38 7.57 -6.35
C ARG A 225 -2.04 8.77 -7.03
N THR A 226 -3.13 8.53 -7.76
CA THR A 226 -3.91 9.56 -8.46
C THR A 226 -5.38 9.46 -8.07
N ALA A 227 -6.15 10.51 -8.36
CA ALA A 227 -7.59 10.55 -8.08
C ALA A 227 -8.41 9.54 -8.91
N ALA A 228 -7.89 9.14 -10.08
CA ALA A 228 -8.51 8.17 -10.98
C ALA A 228 -7.50 7.07 -11.33
N PRO A 229 -7.22 6.14 -10.41
CA PRO A 229 -6.31 5.02 -10.67
C PRO A 229 -6.98 4.03 -11.65
N THR A 230 -6.20 3.48 -12.58
CA THR A 230 -6.71 2.47 -13.51
C THR A 230 -5.95 1.15 -13.42
N LEU A 231 -6.72 0.06 -13.40
CA LEU A 231 -6.24 -1.31 -13.53
C LEU A 231 -6.31 -1.71 -15.01
N LEU A 232 -5.16 -1.97 -15.59
CA LEU A 232 -5.02 -2.36 -16.99
C LEU A 232 -5.26 -3.86 -17.10
N VAL A 233 -6.42 -4.28 -17.61
CA VAL A 233 -6.68 -5.69 -17.89
C VAL A 233 -6.35 -5.95 -19.35
N ARG A 234 -5.36 -6.81 -19.58
CA ARG A 234 -4.92 -7.22 -20.91
C ARG A 234 -5.06 -8.72 -21.02
N SER A 235 -5.97 -9.18 -21.88
CA SER A 235 -6.22 -10.61 -22.03
C SER A 235 -6.07 -11.05 -23.48
N THR A 236 -6.14 -12.35 -23.74
CA THR A 236 -6.17 -12.86 -25.12
C THR A 236 -7.40 -12.42 -25.89
N ILE A 237 -8.48 -11.96 -25.25
CA ILE A 237 -9.79 -11.69 -25.90
C ILE A 237 -10.40 -10.32 -25.62
N SER A 238 -9.85 -9.57 -24.66
CA SER A 238 -10.33 -8.26 -24.25
C SER A 238 -9.17 -7.42 -23.71
N ASP A 239 -9.14 -6.14 -24.05
CA ASP A 239 -8.22 -5.16 -23.48
C ASP A 239 -9.02 -3.97 -22.94
N VAL A 240 -8.98 -3.75 -21.62
CA VAL A 240 -9.75 -2.69 -20.94
C VAL A 240 -8.98 -2.03 -19.82
N ASP A 241 -9.25 -0.75 -19.60
CA ASP A 241 -8.79 0.01 -18.45
C ASP A 241 -9.95 0.16 -17.47
N LEU A 242 -9.76 -0.38 -16.27
CA LEU A 242 -10.78 -0.41 -15.24
C LEU A 242 -10.53 0.71 -14.24
N GLU A 243 -11.51 1.58 -14.05
CA GLU A 243 -11.45 2.59 -12.98
C GLU A 243 -11.77 1.90 -11.65
N LEU A 244 -10.81 1.95 -10.73
CA LEU A 244 -10.96 1.39 -9.39
C LEU A 244 -11.43 2.48 -8.43
N SER A 245 -12.49 2.18 -7.68
CA SER A 245 -12.97 3.03 -6.58
C SER A 245 -12.49 2.49 -5.23
N ALA A 246 -12.11 3.39 -4.34
CA ALA A 246 -11.66 3.07 -3.00
C ALA A 246 -12.26 4.06 -2.00
N LEU A 247 -12.58 3.57 -0.79
CA LEU A 247 -13.14 4.39 0.27
C LEU A 247 -12.10 5.39 0.79
N ALA A 248 -12.58 6.54 1.28
CA ALA A 248 -11.76 7.41 2.10
C ALA A 248 -11.33 6.71 3.39
N ARG A 249 -10.32 7.25 4.08
CA ARG A 249 -9.81 6.69 5.33
C ARG A 249 -9.35 7.78 6.28
N LEU A 250 -9.10 7.40 7.53
CA LEU A 250 -8.30 8.22 8.43
C LEU A 250 -6.84 7.81 8.33
N GLU A 251 -5.96 8.78 8.31
CA GLU A 251 -4.54 8.59 8.47
C GLU A 251 -4.13 9.09 9.85
N VAL A 252 -3.47 8.22 10.62
CA VAL A 252 -2.97 8.54 11.96
C VAL A 252 -1.46 8.69 11.83
N ARG A 253 -0.96 9.91 12.02
CA ARG A 253 0.44 10.28 11.82
C ARG A 253 1.03 10.79 13.14
N PRO A 254 1.69 9.91 13.92
CA PRO A 254 2.56 10.37 15.00
C PRO A 254 3.66 11.28 14.44
N LEU A 255 3.94 12.41 15.08
CA LEU A 255 5.08 13.24 14.66
C LEU A 255 6.43 12.55 14.89
N GLN A 256 6.45 11.55 15.77
CA GLN A 256 7.60 10.71 16.07
C GLN A 256 7.13 9.24 16.14
N GLN A 257 7.91 8.34 15.52
CA GLN A 257 7.62 6.90 15.53
C GLN A 257 8.08 6.20 16.81
N SER A 258 8.82 6.90 17.68
CA SER A 258 9.30 6.39 18.95
C SER A 258 9.14 7.42 20.04
N MET A 259 8.92 6.97 21.29
CA MET A 259 8.90 7.82 22.48
C MET A 259 9.52 7.14 23.70
N LEU A 260 10.02 7.93 24.64
CA LEU A 260 10.47 7.45 25.95
C LEU A 260 9.29 6.93 26.76
N GLY A 261 9.48 5.75 27.36
CA GLY A 261 8.49 5.09 28.20
C GLY A 261 8.25 5.76 29.55
N PHE A 262 7.46 5.10 30.40
CA PHE A 262 7.24 5.48 31.81
C PHE A 262 6.67 6.89 32.07
N GLY A 263 5.96 7.50 31.12
CA GLY A 263 5.37 8.83 31.30
C GLY A 263 6.31 10.00 31.04
N LEU A 264 7.51 9.72 30.56
CA LEU A 264 8.57 10.72 30.31
C LEU A 264 8.31 11.57 29.07
N GLU A 265 7.53 11.07 28.12
CA GLU A 265 7.33 11.74 26.84
C GLU A 265 5.86 11.74 26.41
N THR A 266 5.49 12.84 25.76
CA THR A 266 4.20 13.03 25.10
C THR A 266 4.44 13.28 23.62
N VAL A 267 3.86 12.45 22.76
CA VAL A 267 3.95 12.59 21.30
C VAL A 267 2.66 13.21 20.77
N PRO A 268 2.74 14.32 20.01
CA PRO A 268 1.60 14.79 19.22
C PRO A 268 1.35 13.86 18.02
N VAL A 269 0.08 13.56 17.79
CA VAL A 269 -0.41 12.68 16.73
C VAL A 269 -1.44 13.45 15.92
N VAL A 270 -1.16 13.58 14.62
CA VAL A 270 -2.09 14.19 13.67
C VAL A 270 -3.03 13.11 13.15
N ILE A 271 -4.33 13.36 13.22
CA ILE A 271 -5.36 12.52 12.63
C ILE A 271 -5.94 13.30 11.46
N GLU A 272 -5.85 12.74 10.26
CA GLU A 272 -6.27 13.38 9.03
C GLU A 272 -7.26 12.50 8.27
N SER A 273 -8.37 13.07 7.82
CA SER A 273 -9.26 12.45 6.86
C SER A 273 -8.70 12.64 5.45
N VAL A 274 -8.51 11.54 4.74
CA VAL A 274 -7.90 11.55 3.40
C VAL A 274 -8.71 10.74 2.41
N LEU A 275 -8.71 11.21 1.16
CA LEU A 275 -9.15 10.45 0.00
C LEU A 275 -8.22 9.25 -0.25
N ALA A 276 -8.65 8.33 -1.10
CA ALA A 276 -7.91 7.09 -1.31
C ALA A 276 -6.46 7.27 -1.80
N HIS A 277 -6.20 8.37 -2.52
CA HIS A 277 -4.87 8.74 -3.02
C HIS A 277 -4.07 9.65 -2.08
N GLY A 278 -4.56 9.89 -0.86
CA GLY A 278 -3.86 10.65 0.18
C GLY A 278 -4.12 12.16 0.19
N ALA A 279 -4.92 12.70 -0.74
CA ALA A 279 -5.31 14.11 -0.64
C ALA A 279 -6.26 14.34 0.55
N PRO A 280 -6.18 15.50 1.23
CA PRO A 280 -7.06 15.82 2.34
C PRO A 280 -8.53 15.81 1.93
N LEU A 281 -9.38 15.22 2.78
CA LEU A 281 -10.82 15.22 2.64
C LEU A 281 -11.42 16.12 3.73
N ALA A 282 -11.96 17.28 3.33
CA ALA A 282 -12.66 18.17 4.24
C ALA A 282 -13.97 17.54 4.74
N MET A 283 -14.29 17.75 6.01
CA MET A 283 -15.53 17.29 6.63
C MET A 283 -16.65 18.30 6.42
N ASP A 284 -17.85 17.83 6.03
CA ASP A 284 -19.02 18.70 5.84
C ASP A 284 -19.52 19.30 7.16
N ARG A 285 -19.28 18.60 8.28
CA ARG A 285 -19.66 19.00 9.63
C ARG A 285 -18.57 18.62 10.61
N ALA A 286 -18.58 19.28 11.76
CA ALA A 286 -17.71 18.93 12.86
C ALA A 286 -17.99 17.48 13.28
N THR A 287 -16.95 16.64 13.28
CA THR A 287 -17.07 15.19 13.39
C THR A 287 -16.19 14.66 14.52
N PRO A 288 -16.78 14.09 15.60
CA PRO A 288 -16.01 13.56 16.70
C PRO A 288 -15.17 12.36 16.25
N VAL A 289 -13.93 12.31 16.72
CA VAL A 289 -12.99 11.24 16.47
C VAL A 289 -12.85 10.39 17.73
N LEU A 290 -13.25 9.13 17.64
CA LEU A 290 -12.99 8.16 18.69
C LEU A 290 -11.56 7.64 18.52
N VAL A 291 -10.69 8.01 19.46
CA VAL A 291 -9.30 7.54 19.52
C VAL A 291 -9.17 6.49 20.62
N GLN A 292 -8.79 5.28 20.22
CA GLN A 292 -8.46 4.19 21.12
C GLN A 292 -6.95 4.00 21.14
N VAL A 293 -6.40 3.87 22.35
CA VAL A 293 -4.98 3.69 22.60
C VAL A 293 -4.79 2.35 23.28
N SER A 294 -3.87 1.53 22.78
CA SER A 294 -3.52 0.26 23.42
C SER A 294 -2.89 0.48 24.80
N ARG A 295 -2.68 -0.61 25.55
CA ARG A 295 -1.94 -0.57 26.82
C ARG A 295 -0.57 0.10 26.62
N GLY A 296 -0.10 0.81 27.65
CA GLY A 296 1.20 1.46 27.65
C GLY A 296 1.19 2.94 27.27
N ALA A 297 0.04 3.54 26.98
CA ALA A 297 -0.09 5.00 26.86
C ALA A 297 -1.46 5.50 27.31
N ARG A 298 -1.58 6.82 27.45
CA ARG A 298 -2.83 7.54 27.71
C ARG A 298 -2.96 8.74 26.79
N LEU A 299 -4.19 9.09 26.42
CA LEU A 299 -4.48 10.35 25.73
C LEU A 299 -4.42 11.52 26.72
N GLU A 300 -3.88 12.65 26.27
CA GLU A 300 -3.91 13.91 26.99
C GLU A 300 -4.81 14.90 26.27
N GLY A 301 -5.81 15.42 26.97
CA GLY A 301 -6.75 16.41 26.46
C GLY A 301 -8.19 15.91 26.42
N GLU A 302 -9.06 16.80 25.96
CA GLU A 302 -10.49 16.55 25.80
C GLU A 302 -10.78 15.86 24.45
N GLN A 303 -12.06 15.63 24.17
CA GLN A 303 -12.57 14.96 22.98
C GLN A 303 -11.95 15.52 21.69
N VAL A 304 -11.45 14.63 20.82
CA VAL A 304 -10.86 15.00 19.53
C VAL A 304 -11.98 15.15 18.50
N GLU A 305 -11.94 16.21 17.71
CA GLU A 305 -12.94 16.49 16.67
C GLU A 305 -12.26 17.03 15.41
N LEU A 306 -12.71 16.54 14.24
CA LEU A 306 -12.37 17.13 12.96
C LEU A 306 -13.31 18.31 12.72
N PRO A 307 -12.81 19.55 12.55
CA PRO A 307 -13.67 20.72 12.39
C PRO A 307 -14.40 20.70 11.04
N ALA A 308 -15.58 21.33 10.99
CA ALA A 308 -16.29 21.53 9.73
C ALA A 308 -15.42 22.34 8.74
N GLY A 309 -15.35 21.90 7.49
CA GLY A 309 -14.47 22.45 6.46
C GLY A 309 -12.99 22.10 6.62
N GLY A 310 -12.60 21.46 7.72
CA GLY A 310 -11.24 20.96 7.94
C GLY A 310 -11.10 19.47 7.68
N SER A 311 -9.87 19.00 7.51
CA SER A 311 -9.52 17.59 7.29
C SER A 311 -8.70 16.98 8.42
N SER A 312 -8.19 17.78 9.38
CA SER A 312 -7.23 17.30 10.37
C SER A 312 -7.51 17.78 11.78
N ALA A 313 -7.06 16.99 12.75
CA ALA A 313 -7.04 17.29 14.17
C ALA A 313 -5.73 16.78 14.79
N THR A 314 -5.31 17.34 15.93
CA THR A 314 -4.12 16.88 16.66
C THR A 314 -4.50 16.43 18.06
N VAL A 315 -3.99 15.27 18.46
CA VAL A 315 -4.12 14.73 19.82
C VAL A 315 -2.75 14.49 20.43
N ARG A 316 -2.65 14.46 21.75
CA ARG A 316 -1.41 14.19 22.47
C ARG A 316 -1.48 12.84 23.16
N VAL A 317 -0.46 12.02 22.99
CA VAL A 317 -0.35 10.68 23.56
C VAL A 317 0.83 10.65 24.51
N ARG A 318 0.61 10.43 25.81
CA ARG A 318 1.68 10.25 26.80
C ARG A 318 1.97 8.77 27.00
N SER A 319 3.24 8.40 27.06
CA SER A 319 3.65 7.05 27.45
C SER A 319 3.23 6.70 28.88
N THR A 320 3.06 5.41 29.18
CA THR A 320 2.86 4.90 30.54
C THR A 320 3.62 3.58 30.78
N GLY A 321 4.16 2.93 29.74
CA GLY A 321 4.86 1.65 29.83
C GLY A 321 6.11 1.57 28.96
N LEU A 322 6.41 0.36 28.48
CA LEU A 322 7.50 0.04 27.53
C LEU A 322 7.04 -0.81 26.33
N VAL A 323 5.73 -0.97 26.16
CA VAL A 323 5.16 -1.81 25.09
C VAL A 323 4.81 -0.89 23.91
N PRO A 324 4.97 -1.35 22.65
CA PRO A 324 4.55 -0.56 21.50
C PRO A 324 3.10 -0.11 21.63
N VAL A 325 2.83 1.15 21.33
CA VAL A 325 1.53 1.78 21.46
C VAL A 325 0.84 1.77 20.11
N THR A 326 -0.22 0.98 19.99
CA THR A 326 -1.13 1.03 18.85
C THR A 326 -2.18 2.10 19.10
N LEU A 327 -2.28 3.03 18.15
CA LEU A 327 -3.32 4.05 18.07
C LEU A 327 -4.30 3.66 16.96
N THR A 328 -5.57 3.68 17.29
CA THR A 328 -6.66 3.47 16.33
C THR A 328 -7.63 4.62 16.43
N ALA A 329 -7.89 5.28 15.30
CA ALA A 329 -8.83 6.38 15.20
C ALA A 329 -10.02 5.95 14.34
N SER A 330 -11.21 6.37 14.73
CA SER A 330 -12.44 6.16 13.95
C SER A 330 -13.33 7.39 13.97
N ALA A 331 -13.89 7.75 12.81
CA ALA A 331 -14.79 8.89 12.64
C ALA A 331 -15.66 8.68 11.40
N ALA A 332 -16.97 8.85 11.51
CA ALA A 332 -17.93 8.73 10.39
C ALA A 332 -17.74 7.45 9.53
N GLY A 333 -17.41 6.31 10.14
CA GLY A 333 -17.15 5.05 9.44
C GLY A 333 -15.75 4.91 8.82
N LEU A 334 -14.94 5.98 8.84
CA LEU A 334 -13.54 5.97 8.47
C LEU A 334 -12.70 5.42 9.63
N THR A 335 -11.62 4.71 9.30
CA THR A 335 -10.70 4.15 10.29
C THR A 335 -9.25 4.39 9.89
N GLY A 336 -8.38 4.47 10.90
CA GLY A 336 -6.94 4.65 10.73
C GLY A 336 -6.18 4.04 11.89
N ARG A 337 -4.93 3.63 11.66
CA ARG A 337 -4.06 2.98 12.64
C ARG A 337 -2.63 3.50 12.54
N ALA A 338 -1.97 3.64 13.68
CA ALA A 338 -0.53 3.89 13.78
C ALA A 338 0.07 3.12 14.96
N VAL A 339 1.39 2.93 14.93
CA VAL A 339 2.14 2.36 16.04
C VAL A 339 3.25 3.34 16.43
N ILE A 340 3.43 3.54 17.73
CA ILE A 340 4.53 4.31 18.32
C ILE A 340 5.34 3.36 19.20
N GLU A 341 6.62 3.20 18.89
CA GLU A 341 7.54 2.38 19.66
C GLU A 341 7.90 3.05 20.99
N GLN A 342 7.99 2.28 22.07
CA GLN A 342 8.41 2.80 23.37
C GLN A 342 9.83 2.37 23.69
N GLN A 343 10.66 3.34 24.06
CA GLN A 343 12.06 3.12 24.39
C GLN A 343 12.30 3.22 25.89
N PHE A 344 13.16 2.33 26.38
CA PHE A 344 13.65 2.40 27.74
C PHE A 344 14.57 3.62 27.92
N PRO A 345 14.37 4.47 28.94
CA PRO A 345 15.14 5.71 29.13
C PRO A 345 16.53 5.43 29.74
N ALA A 346 17.36 4.67 29.03
CA ALA A 346 18.68 4.26 29.52
C ALA A 346 19.61 5.45 29.79
N GLY A 347 19.63 6.44 28.88
CA GLY A 347 20.48 7.63 28.99
C GLY A 347 20.24 8.41 30.29
N PRO A 348 19.02 8.91 30.54
CA PRO A 348 18.68 9.60 31.78
C PRO A 348 18.93 8.77 33.04
N LEU A 349 18.64 7.47 32.99
CA LEU A 349 18.89 6.57 34.12
C LEU A 349 20.39 6.47 34.46
N ILE A 350 21.23 6.25 33.45
CA ILE A 350 22.69 6.18 33.64
C ILE A 350 23.22 7.52 34.13
N ALA A 351 22.73 8.63 33.57
CA ALA A 351 23.11 9.97 33.98
C ALA A 351 22.76 10.24 35.46
N ALA A 352 21.57 9.86 35.92
CA ALA A 352 21.18 9.96 37.33
C ALA A 352 22.08 9.13 38.25
N LEU A 353 22.45 7.91 37.84
CA LEU A 353 23.35 7.05 38.61
C LEU A 353 24.75 7.68 38.71
N LEU A 354 25.31 8.14 37.59
CA LEU A 354 26.62 8.80 37.56
C LEU A 354 26.62 10.08 38.41
N GLY A 355 25.56 10.88 38.32
CA GLY A 355 25.34 12.05 39.15
C GLY A 355 25.33 11.67 40.63
N GLY A 356 24.49 10.71 41.02
CA GLY A 356 24.38 10.21 42.40
C GLY A 356 25.70 9.69 42.97
N ALA A 357 26.43 8.90 42.18
CA ALA A 357 27.76 8.42 42.54
C ALA A 357 28.73 9.58 42.79
N LEU A 358 28.76 10.57 41.89
CA LEU A 358 29.61 11.75 42.02
C LEU A 358 29.24 12.60 43.23
N GLY A 359 27.96 12.85 43.46
CA GLY A 359 27.46 13.60 44.62
C GLY A 359 27.81 12.93 45.94
N GLY A 360 27.58 11.63 46.05
CA GLY A 360 27.99 10.84 47.23
C GLY A 360 29.51 10.83 47.43
N PHE A 361 30.28 10.72 46.35
CA PHE A 361 31.74 10.76 46.39
C PHE A 361 32.30 12.13 46.79
N ALA A 362 31.70 13.22 46.28
CA ALA A 362 32.12 14.59 46.57
C ALA A 362 32.12 14.90 48.07
N ARG A 363 31.28 14.20 48.85
CA ARG A 363 31.24 14.28 50.31
C ARG A 363 32.60 14.07 50.98
N ARG A 364 33.50 13.28 50.38
CA ARG A 364 34.83 13.00 50.95
C ARG A 364 35.73 14.25 51.05
N PHE A 365 35.38 15.32 50.32
CA PHE A 365 36.13 16.56 50.29
C PHE A 365 35.65 17.59 51.33
N LEU A 366 34.53 17.34 52.02
CA LEU A 366 34.09 18.16 53.13
C LEU A 366 35.04 17.99 54.33
N LYS A 367 35.43 19.11 54.95
CA LYS A 367 36.26 19.11 56.17
C LYS A 367 35.55 18.32 57.28
N GLY A 368 36.22 17.31 57.82
CA GLY A 368 35.71 16.44 58.90
C GLY A 368 35.10 15.10 58.47
N ALA A 369 35.02 14.81 57.16
CA ALA A 369 34.55 13.50 56.67
C ALA A 369 35.60 12.39 56.88
N ARG A 370 35.18 11.21 57.39
CA ARG A 370 36.06 10.03 57.54
C ARG A 370 36.37 9.43 56.16
N ARG A 371 37.60 9.60 55.68
CA ARG A 371 38.06 9.09 54.36
C ARG A 371 37.82 7.60 54.13
N SER A 372 37.81 6.77 55.19
CA SER A 372 37.62 5.31 55.08
C SER A 372 36.24 4.87 54.58
N ARG A 373 35.23 5.76 54.58
CA ARG A 373 33.87 5.44 54.14
C ARG A 373 33.57 5.78 52.67
N GLY A 374 34.54 6.25 51.89
CA GLY A 374 34.30 6.74 50.52
C GLY A 374 33.54 5.77 49.60
N LYS A 375 33.85 4.47 49.65
CA LYS A 375 33.14 3.45 48.84
C LYS A 375 31.66 3.32 49.24
N ARG A 376 31.36 3.40 50.53
CA ARG A 376 29.99 3.33 51.05
C ARG A 376 29.17 4.54 50.61
N HIS A 377 29.75 5.74 50.68
CA HIS A 377 29.07 6.97 50.26
C HIS A 377 28.79 6.99 48.76
N LEU A 378 29.64 6.36 47.95
CA LEU A 378 29.41 6.20 46.51
C LEU A 378 28.17 5.32 46.23
N ILE A 379 28.06 4.17 46.91
CA ILE A 379 26.90 3.27 46.78
C ILE A 379 25.63 3.93 47.32
N GLU A 380 25.70 4.56 48.49
CA GLU A 380 24.55 5.31 49.06
C GLU A 380 24.13 6.45 48.11
N GLY A 381 25.09 7.16 47.51
CA GLY A 381 24.84 8.20 46.50
C GLY A 381 24.17 7.67 45.24
N LEU A 382 24.58 6.50 44.72
CA LEU A 382 23.93 5.82 43.60
C LEU A 382 22.46 5.51 43.91
N VAL A 383 22.20 4.90 45.06
CA VAL A 383 20.84 4.50 45.47
C VAL A 383 19.96 5.74 45.67
N VAL A 384 20.45 6.75 46.39
CA VAL A 384 19.70 8.00 46.61
C VAL A 384 19.47 8.74 45.30
N GLY A 385 20.46 8.80 44.41
CA GLY A 385 20.32 9.42 43.09
C GLY A 385 19.27 8.74 42.23
N LEU A 386 19.23 7.40 42.23
CA LEU A 386 18.20 6.62 41.55
C LEU A 386 16.80 6.91 42.12
N LEU A 387 16.65 6.88 43.44
CA LEU A 387 15.38 7.17 44.10
C LEU A 387 14.90 8.60 43.81
N ALA A 388 15.81 9.57 43.84
CA ALA A 388 15.51 10.95 43.52
C ALA A 388 15.10 11.14 42.06
N PHE A 389 15.75 10.44 41.13
CA PHE A 389 15.34 10.44 39.73
C PHE A 389 13.93 9.87 39.55
N VAL A 390 13.62 8.71 40.15
CA VAL A 390 12.28 8.12 40.10
C VAL A 390 11.24 9.06 40.71
N ALA A 391 11.53 9.66 41.88
CA ALA A 391 10.64 10.63 42.51
C ALA A 391 10.42 11.87 41.63
N GLY A 392 11.47 12.40 41.00
CA GLY A 392 11.37 13.56 40.12
C GLY A 392 10.57 13.27 38.84
N VAL A 393 10.76 12.09 38.24
CA VAL A 393 9.96 11.62 37.09
C VAL A 393 8.49 11.47 37.46
N LEU A 394 8.19 10.95 38.65
CA LEU A 394 6.82 10.83 39.16
C LEU A 394 6.20 12.17 39.58
N GLY A 395 6.93 13.29 39.47
CA GLY A 395 6.46 14.60 39.90
C GLY A 395 6.43 14.81 41.41
N VAL A 396 7.05 13.91 42.19
CA VAL A 396 7.14 13.97 43.67
C VAL A 396 8.35 14.83 44.10
N GLY A 397 8.77 15.78 43.27
CA GLY A 397 10.03 16.49 43.40
C GLY A 397 10.00 17.69 44.35
N TYR A 398 10.99 17.79 45.23
CA TYR A 398 11.21 18.91 46.16
C TYR A 398 11.81 20.17 45.49
N LEU A 399 12.28 20.06 44.24
CA LEU A 399 13.04 21.11 43.53
C LEU A 399 12.17 21.96 42.59
N GLU A 400 10.86 21.74 42.56
CA GLU A 400 9.91 22.41 41.63
C GLU A 400 10.31 22.31 40.15
N LEU A 401 11.22 21.39 39.80
CA LEU A 401 11.64 21.18 38.43
C LEU A 401 10.55 20.41 37.66
N PRO A 402 10.16 20.87 36.46
CA PRO A 402 9.29 20.10 35.59
C PRO A 402 9.86 18.71 35.33
N ALA A 403 9.01 17.68 35.39
CA ALA A 403 9.41 16.28 35.16
C ALA A 403 10.13 16.09 33.81
N ALA A 404 9.74 16.87 32.79
CA ALA A 404 10.39 16.87 31.48
C ALA A 404 11.88 17.27 31.54
N ILE A 405 12.27 18.18 32.44
CA ILE A 405 13.68 18.57 32.62
C ILE A 405 14.44 17.46 33.35
N VAL A 406 13.85 16.88 34.40
CA VAL A 406 14.45 15.76 35.15
C VAL A 406 14.66 14.54 34.26
N ALA A 407 13.79 14.34 33.26
CA ALA A 407 13.88 13.26 32.28
C ALA A 407 15.03 13.44 31.26
N THR A 408 15.65 14.61 31.18
CA THR A 408 16.84 14.81 30.31
C THR A 408 18.09 14.25 30.99
N GLU A 409 19.11 13.88 30.21
CA GLU A 409 20.39 13.38 30.77
C GLU A 409 21.04 14.40 31.71
N ALA A 410 21.07 15.67 31.33
CA ALA A 410 21.63 16.74 32.16
C ALA A 410 20.83 16.98 33.45
N GLY A 411 19.49 17.00 33.35
CA GLY A 411 18.61 17.17 34.51
C GLY A 411 18.65 15.97 35.46
N ALA A 412 18.68 14.75 34.92
CA ALA A 412 18.84 13.52 35.67
C ALA A 412 20.19 13.48 36.40
N PHE A 413 21.28 13.83 35.72
CA PHE A 413 22.62 13.93 36.33
C PHE A 413 22.66 14.94 37.46
N LEU A 414 22.16 16.16 37.25
CA LEU A 414 22.16 17.22 38.26
C LEU A 414 21.32 16.83 39.47
N THR A 415 20.12 16.29 39.24
CA THR A 415 19.21 15.82 40.30
C THR A 415 19.86 14.69 41.09
N GLY A 416 20.46 13.71 40.41
CA GLY A 416 21.21 12.63 41.02
C GLY A 416 22.36 13.14 41.87
N ALA A 417 23.16 14.08 41.35
CA ALA A 417 24.31 14.65 42.07
C ALA A 417 23.90 15.42 43.34
N LEU A 418 22.90 16.29 43.25
CA LEU A 418 22.41 17.04 44.40
C LEU A 418 21.80 16.13 45.46
N ALA A 419 20.95 15.18 45.04
CA ALA A 419 20.32 14.22 45.94
C ALA A 419 21.35 13.28 46.58
N GLY A 420 22.30 12.75 45.80
CA GLY A 420 23.38 11.90 46.31
C GLY A 420 24.25 12.64 47.32
N PHE A 421 24.56 13.91 47.10
CA PHE A 421 25.33 14.71 48.06
C PHE A 421 24.54 14.98 49.36
N ALA A 422 23.31 15.47 49.24
CA ALA A 422 22.47 15.85 50.37
C ALA A 422 21.93 14.62 51.15
N GLY A 423 21.42 13.61 50.44
CA GLY A 423 20.77 12.45 51.04
C GLY A 423 21.73 11.56 51.82
N VAL A 424 22.99 11.43 51.40
CA VAL A 424 24.02 10.75 52.22
C VAL A 424 24.23 11.48 53.55
N THR A 425 23.99 12.79 53.62
CA THR A 425 24.07 13.56 54.89
C THR A 425 22.95 13.20 55.83
N VAL A 426 21.73 13.15 55.29
CA VAL A 426 20.54 12.76 56.04
C VAL A 426 20.68 11.32 56.56
N LEU A 427 21.14 10.39 55.72
CA LEU A 427 21.36 9.00 56.11
C LEU A 427 22.38 8.86 57.25
N GLU A 428 23.48 9.62 57.20
CA GLU A 428 24.47 9.61 58.30
C GLU A 428 23.92 10.19 59.61
N LEU A 429 23.10 11.24 59.53
CA LEU A 429 22.46 11.84 60.71
C LEU A 429 21.46 10.86 61.34
N LEU A 430 20.65 10.19 60.52
CA LEU A 430 19.71 9.18 60.98
C LEU A 430 20.42 7.95 61.57
N ALA A 431 21.50 7.49 60.93
CA ALA A 431 22.28 6.35 61.42
C ALA A 431 23.08 6.66 62.70
N LYS A 432 23.38 7.93 62.98
CA LYS A 432 24.04 8.37 64.22
C LYS A 432 23.07 8.52 65.39
N LYS A 433 21.76 8.64 65.15
CA LYS A 433 20.75 8.74 66.22
C LYS A 433 20.67 7.38 66.92
N PRO A 434 21.29 7.18 68.10
CA PRO A 434 21.27 5.90 68.78
C PRO A 434 19.91 5.69 69.43
N ALA A 435 19.56 4.43 69.66
CA ALA A 435 18.40 3.92 70.39
C ALA A 435 18.40 4.32 71.89
N ASN A 436 18.63 5.59 72.22
CA ASN A 436 18.49 6.13 73.58
C ASN A 436 17.07 6.67 73.81
N ALA A 437 16.05 6.03 73.23
CA ALA A 437 14.64 6.38 73.43
C ALA A 437 13.84 5.28 74.17
N ASP A 438 14.49 4.19 74.58
CA ASP A 438 13.97 3.25 75.57
C ASP A 438 14.89 3.31 76.80
N GLY A 439 14.57 4.21 77.73
CA GLY A 439 15.29 4.46 78.97
C GLY A 439 14.73 5.66 79.71
#